data_AF-A0A955SKA0-F1
#
_entry.id   AF-A0A955SKA0-F1
#
_cell.length_a   1.000
_cell.length_b   1.000
_cell.length_c   1.000
_cell.angle_alpha   90.00
_cell.angle_beta   90.00
_cell.angle_gamma   90.00
#
_symmetry.space_group_name_H-M   'P 1'
#
loop_
_entity.id
_entity.type
_entity.pdbx_description
1 polymer ?
#
loop_
_entity_poly.entity_id
_entity_poly.type
_entity_poly.pdbx_seq_one_letter_code
_entity_poly.pdbx_strand_id
1 'polypeptide(L)'
;TSFSPSLHVAVLSSLGGLISTVMNNVGALALLMPVAIQSSVEAKRSPAVVLMPLAFGTILGGMVTLIGTPPNIIVAHYRAEVTGEPFGMFDFTPVGGIMALVGILFVALVGWRLIPIARRS
;
A
#
# COMPACT_ATOMS: atom_id res chain seq x y z
N THR A 1 -13.26 17.57 12.09
CA THR A 1 -12.00 17.25 12.81
C THR A 1 -10.82 17.47 11.86
N SER A 2 -10.03 18.53 12.02
CA SER A 2 -8.96 18.87 11.07
C SER A 2 -7.67 18.07 11.35
N PHE A 3 -7.64 16.78 11.01
CA PHE A 3 -6.41 16.00 11.06
C PHE A 3 -5.36 16.60 10.10
N SER A 4 -4.07 16.55 10.45
CA SER A 4 -3.00 16.98 9.54
C SER A 4 -2.99 16.11 8.27
N PRO A 5 -2.63 16.65 7.09
CA PRO A 5 -2.59 15.86 5.85
C PRO A 5 -1.70 14.61 5.97
N SER A 6 -0.54 14.75 6.63
CA SER A 6 0.37 13.64 6.88
C SER A 6 -0.27 12.52 7.70
N LEU A 7 -1.06 12.85 8.73
CA LEU A 7 -1.74 11.85 9.55
C LEU A 7 -2.85 11.14 8.79
N HIS A 8 -3.62 11.88 7.99
CA HIS A 8 -4.67 11.33 7.14
C HIS A 8 -4.10 10.32 6.13
N VAL A 9 -3.00 10.69 5.48
CA VAL A 9 -2.25 9.83 4.57
C VAL A 9 -1.66 8.62 5.30
N ALA A 10 -1.02 8.84 6.45
CA ALA A 10 -0.38 7.77 7.22
C ALA A 10 -1.39 6.69 7.62
N VAL A 11 -2.56 7.09 8.15
CA VAL A 11 -3.59 6.16 8.60
C VAL A 11 -4.12 5.33 7.44
N LEU A 12 -4.52 5.96 6.33
CA LEU A 12 -5.10 5.24 5.21
C LEU A 12 -4.08 4.36 4.48
N SER A 13 -2.85 4.85 4.29
CA SER A 13 -1.79 4.07 3.63
C SER A 13 -1.34 2.89 4.48
N SER A 14 -1.24 3.06 5.81
CA SER A 14 -0.90 1.97 6.73
C SER A 14 -2.02 0.94 6.80
N LEU A 15 -3.28 1.37 6.91
CA LEU A 15 -4.43 0.48 6.92
C LEU A 15 -4.52 -0.32 5.61
N GLY A 16 -4.37 0.34 4.46
CA GLY A 16 -4.38 -0.32 3.17
C GLY A 16 -3.20 -1.28 2.99
N GLY A 17 -2.01 -0.91 3.46
CA GLY A 17 -0.86 -1.79 3.47
C GLY A 17 -1.08 -3.03 4.33
N LEU A 18 -1.58 -2.87 5.56
CA LEU A 18 -1.89 -3.98 6.46
C LEU A 18 -2.92 -4.94 5.86
N ILE A 19 -4.02 -4.41 5.32
CA ILE A 19 -5.04 -5.21 4.64
C ILE A 19 -4.41 -5.94 3.45
N SER A 20 -3.56 -5.28 2.67
CA SER A 20 -2.88 -5.89 1.53
C SER A 20 -1.81 -6.93 1.90
N THR A 21 -1.46 -7.11 3.18
CA THR A 21 -0.61 -8.25 3.58
C THR A 21 -1.36 -9.58 3.52
N VAL A 22 -2.69 -9.56 3.61
CA VAL A 22 -3.53 -10.77 3.61
C VAL A 22 -4.32 -10.96 2.31
N MET A 23 -4.29 -9.98 1.41
CA MET A 23 -4.99 -10.02 0.12
C MET A 23 -4.22 -9.26 -0.95
N ASN A 24 -4.75 -9.22 -2.18
CA ASN A 24 -4.11 -8.46 -3.25
C ASN A 24 -4.27 -6.93 -3.08
N ASN A 25 -3.31 -6.20 -3.63
CA ASN A 25 -3.23 -4.74 -3.60
C ASN A 25 -4.44 -4.01 -4.23
N VAL A 26 -5.04 -4.57 -5.29
CA VAL A 26 -6.22 -3.99 -5.97
C VAL A 26 -7.46 -4.10 -5.09
N GLY A 27 -7.69 -5.25 -4.48
CA GLY A 27 -8.79 -5.51 -3.56
C GLY A 27 -8.70 -4.61 -2.32
N ALA A 28 -7.52 -4.51 -1.71
CA ALA A 28 -7.29 -3.63 -0.57
C ALA A 28 -7.55 -2.15 -0.92
N LEU A 29 -7.08 -1.69 -2.09
CA LEU A 29 -7.32 -0.33 -2.57
C LEU A 29 -8.82 -0.09 -2.81
N ALA A 30 -9.51 -1.01 -3.49
CA ALA A 30 -10.93 -0.90 -3.80
C ALA A 30 -11.80 -0.84 -2.54
N LEU A 31 -11.46 -1.61 -1.49
CA LEU A 31 -12.16 -1.59 -0.21
C LEU A 31 -12.05 -0.25 0.51
N LEU A 32 -10.89 0.41 0.42
CA LEU A 32 -10.63 1.68 1.12
C LEU A 32 -10.91 2.93 0.28
N MET A 33 -11.04 2.79 -1.04
CA MET A 33 -11.28 3.91 -1.95
C MET A 33 -12.51 4.75 -1.58
N PRO A 34 -13.68 4.18 -1.24
CA PRO A 34 -14.85 4.99 -0.87
C PRO A 34 -14.58 5.83 0.38
N VAL A 35 -13.94 5.24 1.39
CA VAL A 35 -13.58 5.90 2.66
C VAL A 35 -12.54 6.99 2.41
N ALA A 36 -11.55 6.74 1.56
CA ALA A 36 -10.52 7.69 1.19
C ALA A 36 -11.11 8.91 0.46
N ILE A 37 -12.04 8.70 -0.48
CA ILE A 37 -12.72 9.78 -1.19
C ILE A 37 -13.57 10.60 -0.21
N GLN A 38 -14.42 9.95 0.56
CA GLN A 38 -15.34 10.62 1.47
C GLN A 38 -14.60 11.45 2.52
N SER A 39 -13.58 10.85 3.17
CA SER A 39 -12.75 11.57 4.14
C SER A 39 -11.93 12.72 3.52
N SER A 40 -11.54 12.61 2.25
CA SER A 40 -10.86 13.72 1.53
C SER A 40 -11.79 14.91 1.30
N VAL A 41 -13.04 14.63 0.90
CA VAL A 41 -14.07 15.67 0.69
C VAL A 41 -14.40 16.38 1.99
N GLU A 42 -14.62 15.62 3.08
CA GLU A 42 -14.88 16.18 4.41
C GLU A 42 -13.72 17.03 4.93
N ALA A 43 -12.48 16.63 4.63
CA ALA A 43 -11.27 17.37 4.97
C ALA A 43 -10.99 18.56 4.02
N LYS A 44 -11.84 18.81 3.01
CA LYS A 44 -11.66 19.83 1.96
C LYS A 44 -10.32 19.69 1.22
N ARG A 45 -9.94 18.45 0.89
CA ARG A 45 -8.68 18.12 0.19
C ARG A 45 -8.97 17.44 -1.14
N SER A 46 -8.05 17.62 -2.10
CA SER A 46 -8.09 16.84 -3.33
C SER A 46 -7.96 15.34 -3.01
N PRO A 47 -8.87 14.47 -3.48
CA PRO A 47 -8.77 13.03 -3.28
C PRO A 47 -7.45 12.42 -3.75
N ALA A 48 -6.81 13.01 -4.77
CA ALA A 48 -5.52 12.55 -5.28
C ALA A 48 -4.42 12.53 -4.21
N VAL A 49 -4.46 13.48 -3.26
CA VAL A 49 -3.49 13.59 -2.15
C VAL A 49 -3.58 12.42 -1.17
N VAL A 50 -4.71 11.69 -1.18
CA VAL A 50 -4.96 10.55 -0.27
C VAL A 50 -4.98 9.22 -1.04
N LEU A 51 -5.60 9.19 -2.21
CA LEU A 51 -5.74 7.99 -3.02
C LEU A 51 -4.41 7.48 -3.58
N MET A 52 -3.52 8.38 -4.01
CA MET A 52 -2.22 7.98 -4.53
C MET A 52 -1.33 7.38 -3.42
N PRO A 53 -1.22 8.00 -2.23
CA PRO A 53 -0.56 7.37 -1.09
C PRO A 53 -1.17 6.04 -0.67
N LEU A 54 -2.50 5.94 -0.64
CA LEU A 54 -3.20 4.70 -0.34
C LEU A 54 -2.78 3.59 -1.32
N ALA A 55 -2.73 3.88 -2.62
CA ALA A 55 -2.30 2.92 -3.63
C ALA A 55 -0.84 2.48 -3.42
N PHE A 56 0.07 3.40 -3.08
CA PHE A 56 1.44 3.02 -2.69
C PHE A 56 1.45 2.14 -1.44
N GLY A 57 0.65 2.48 -0.42
CA GLY A 57 0.51 1.70 0.80
C GLY A 57 0.07 0.26 0.52
N THR A 58 -0.97 0.07 -0.33
CA THR A 58 -1.44 -1.28 -0.67
C THR A 58 -0.43 -2.06 -1.50
N ILE A 59 0.27 -1.42 -2.46
CA ILE A 59 1.34 -2.07 -3.22
C ILE A 59 2.47 -2.54 -2.29
N LEU A 60 2.89 -1.68 -1.36
CA LEU A 60 3.93 -1.98 -0.39
C LEU A 60 3.53 -3.13 0.55
N GLY A 61 2.29 -3.14 1.03
CA GLY A 61 1.73 -4.21 1.85
C GLY A 61 1.69 -5.57 1.13
N GLY A 62 1.34 -5.58 -0.15
CA GLY A 62 1.29 -6.80 -0.96
C GLY A 62 2.66 -7.48 -1.16
N MET A 63 3.77 -6.79 -0.91
CA MET A 63 5.11 -7.38 -0.96
C MET A 63 5.51 -8.14 0.31
N VAL A 64 4.76 -7.98 1.41
CA VAL A 64 5.13 -8.55 2.72
C VAL A 64 4.92 -10.06 2.77
N THR A 65 3.93 -10.60 2.04
CA THR A 65 3.57 -12.01 2.09
C THR A 65 3.55 -12.66 0.71
N LEU A 66 3.56 -14.00 0.69
CA LEU A 66 3.48 -14.77 -0.54
C LEU A 66 2.22 -14.48 -1.38
N ILE A 67 1.06 -14.36 -0.73
CA ILE A 67 -0.26 -14.22 -1.39
C ILE A 67 -0.51 -12.79 -1.90
N GLY A 68 0.24 -11.80 -1.39
CA GLY A 68 -0.05 -10.40 -1.66
C GLY A 68 0.09 -9.98 -3.13
N THR A 69 0.95 -10.65 -3.92
CA THR A 69 1.14 -10.33 -5.35
C THR A 69 1.49 -11.55 -6.22
N PRO A 70 1.07 -11.57 -7.51
CA PRO A 70 1.43 -12.64 -8.45
C PRO A 70 2.94 -12.92 -8.60
N PRO A 71 3.85 -11.91 -8.63
CA PRO A 71 5.29 -12.17 -8.69
C PRO A 71 5.84 -13.01 -7.55
N ASN A 72 5.34 -12.81 -6.31
CA ASN A 72 5.78 -13.61 -5.16
C ASN A 72 5.39 -15.09 -5.33
N ILE A 73 4.18 -15.35 -5.83
CA ILE A 73 3.68 -16.70 -6.15
C ILE A 73 4.52 -17.34 -7.25
N ILE A 74 4.80 -16.61 -8.33
CA ILE A 74 5.60 -17.10 -9.47
C ILE A 74 7.01 -17.50 -9.01
N VAL A 75 7.67 -16.65 -8.21
CA VAL A 75 9.01 -16.94 -7.69
C VAL A 75 9.01 -18.12 -6.71
N ALA A 76 7.97 -18.27 -5.89
CA ALA A 76 7.84 -19.43 -4.99
C ALA A 76 7.69 -20.74 -5.76
N HIS A 77 6.87 -20.77 -6.82
CA HIS A 77 6.74 -21.93 -7.69
C HIS A 77 8.04 -22.25 -8.43
N TYR A 78 8.69 -21.22 -8.99
CA TYR A 78 9.96 -21.41 -9.69
C TYR A 78 11.06 -21.97 -8.77
N ARG A 79 11.16 -21.48 -7.52
CA ARG A 79 12.11 -22.02 -6.54
C ARG A 79 11.80 -23.48 -6.21
N ALA A 80 10.52 -23.85 -6.10
CA ALA A 80 10.11 -25.24 -5.88
C ALA A 80 10.53 -26.14 -7.04
N GLU A 81 10.39 -25.68 -8.29
CA GLU A 81 10.81 -26.44 -9.47
C GLU A 81 12.33 -26.67 -9.53
N VAL A 82 13.13 -25.68 -9.14
CA VAL A 82 14.60 -25.75 -9.24
C VAL A 82 15.24 -26.42 -8.02
N THR A 83 14.71 -26.18 -6.82
CA THR A 83 15.36 -26.58 -5.55
C THR A 83 14.58 -27.62 -4.75
N GLY A 84 13.32 -27.91 -5.12
CA GLY A 84 12.42 -28.76 -4.35
C GLY A 84 11.77 -28.09 -3.14
N GLU A 85 12.19 -26.87 -2.79
CA GLU A 85 11.74 -26.15 -1.58
C GLU A 85 11.07 -24.82 -1.95
N PRO A 86 9.72 -24.70 -1.88
CA PRO A 86 9.04 -23.43 -2.13
C PRO A 86 9.34 -22.38 -1.05
N PHE A 87 9.10 -21.11 -1.37
CA PHE A 87 8.99 -20.09 -0.32
C PHE A 87 7.72 -20.30 0.51
N GLY A 88 7.85 -20.22 1.82
CA GLY A 88 6.74 -20.19 2.77
C GLY A 88 6.00 -18.84 2.77
N MET A 89 4.84 -18.80 3.43
CA MET A 89 3.96 -17.63 3.50
C MET A 89 4.67 -16.35 3.96
N PHE A 90 5.58 -16.49 4.93
CA PHE A 90 6.23 -15.37 5.61
C PHE A 90 7.70 -15.16 5.23
N ASP A 91 8.25 -15.92 4.28
CA ASP A 91 9.66 -15.80 3.88
C ASP A 91 9.98 -14.42 3.26
N PHE A 92 8.97 -13.75 2.72
CA PHE A 92 9.07 -12.40 2.18
C PHE A 92 9.01 -11.31 3.26
N THR A 93 8.52 -11.62 4.47
CA THR A 93 8.22 -10.65 5.53
C THR A 93 9.43 -9.82 5.97
N PRO A 94 10.64 -10.37 6.15
CA PRO A 94 11.78 -9.58 6.60
C PRO A 94 12.12 -8.44 5.62
N VAL A 95 12.12 -8.73 4.32
CA VAL A 95 12.45 -7.75 3.28
C VAL A 95 11.24 -6.87 2.98
N GLY A 96 10.09 -7.49 2.70
CA GLY A 96 8.85 -6.80 2.37
C GLY A 96 8.34 -5.91 3.50
N GLY A 97 8.48 -6.35 4.76
CA GLY A 97 8.09 -5.57 5.94
C GLY A 97 8.95 -4.32 6.13
N ILE A 98 10.27 -4.42 5.93
CA ILE A 98 11.16 -3.25 5.96
C ILE A 98 10.82 -2.29 4.82
N MET A 99 10.63 -2.80 3.60
CA MET A 99 10.24 -1.97 2.45
C MET A 99 8.89 -1.29 2.67
N ALA A 100 7.92 -2.00 3.23
CA ALA A 100 6.61 -1.45 3.54
C ALA A 100 6.69 -0.36 4.60
N LEU A 101 7.42 -0.60 5.69
CA LEU A 101 7.62 0.39 6.75
C LEU A 101 8.28 1.67 6.22
N VAL A 102 9.40 1.53 5.51
CA VAL A 102 10.15 2.67 4.96
C VAL A 102 9.32 3.41 3.91
N GLY A 103 8.65 2.68 3.01
CA GLY A 103 7.84 3.26 1.95
C GLY A 103 6.60 3.99 2.49
N ILE A 104 5.89 3.40 3.46
CA ILE A 104 4.75 4.06 4.11
C ILE A 104 5.20 5.31 4.86
N LEU A 105 6.33 5.25 5.57
CA LEU A 105 6.90 6.41 6.25
C LEU A 105 7.27 7.52 5.25
N PHE A 106 7.91 7.17 4.14
CA PHE A 106 8.25 8.12 3.07
C PHE A 106 7.00 8.78 2.51
N VAL A 107 5.97 7.99 2.16
CA VAL A 107 4.73 8.49 1.58
C VAL A 107 3.98 9.41 2.56
N ALA A 108 3.94 9.04 3.85
CA ALA A 108 3.30 9.82 4.91
C ALA A 108 4.01 11.14 5.23
N LEU A 109 5.33 11.18 5.15
CA LEU A 109 6.12 12.37 5.53
C LEU A 109 6.43 13.28 4.35
N VAL A 110 6.79 12.70 3.21
CA VAL A 110 7.35 13.40 2.04
C VAL A 110 6.52 13.17 0.78
N GLY A 111 6.17 11.92 0.48
CA GLY A 111 5.60 11.53 -0.81
C GLY A 111 4.31 12.26 -1.17
N TRP A 112 3.43 12.51 -0.20
CA TRP A 112 2.19 13.26 -0.45
C TRP A 112 2.40 14.71 -0.91
N ARG A 113 3.55 15.32 -0.57
CA ARG A 113 3.89 16.70 -0.97
C ARG A 113 4.30 16.80 -2.45
N LEU A 114 4.72 15.67 -3.04
CA LEU A 114 5.12 15.59 -4.45
C LEU A 114 3.92 15.39 -5.38
N ILE A 115 2.72 15.16 -4.84
CA ILE A 115 1.53 14.87 -5.62
C ILE A 115 0.99 16.16 -6.22
N PRO A 116 0.86 16.27 -7.56
CA PRO A 116 0.30 17.45 -8.19
C PRO A 116 -1.19 17.59 -7.83
N ILE A 117 -1.54 18.75 -7.26
CA ILE A 117 -2.90 19.03 -6.79
C ILE A 117 -3.85 19.38 -7.94
N ALA A 118 -3.33 19.66 -9.14
CA ALA A 118 -4.09 20.10 -10.30
C ALA A 118 -4.06 19.09 -11.46
N ARG A 119 -5.24 18.63 -11.90
CA ARG A 119 -5.46 18.38 -13.33
C ARG A 119 -5.99 19.70 -13.91
N ARG A 120 -5.16 20.44 -14.63
CA ARG A 120 -5.66 21.42 -15.60
C ARG A 120 -6.31 20.60 -16.72
N SER A 121 -7.64 20.60 -16.78
CA SER A 121 -8.42 20.30 -17.98
C SER A 121 -8.83 21.62 -18.62
#